data_AF-X1UG08-F1
#
_entry.id   AF-X1UG08-F1
#
_cell.length_a   1.000
_cell.length_b   1.000
_cell.length_c   1.000
_cell.angle_alpha   90.00
_cell.angle_beta   90.00
_cell.angle_gamma   90.00
#
_symmetry.space_group_name_H-M   'P 1'
#
loop_
_entity.id
_entity.type
_entity.pdbx_description
1 polymer ?
#
loop_
_entity_poly.entity_id
_entity_poly.type
_entity_poly.pdbx_seq_one_letter_code
_entity_poly.pdbx_strand_id
1 'polypeptide(L)'
;AEDVAWSLNRAIDGPMMGGWMRTENGGWIDSIYAEDGTVVFETSTFVPRLTAAQMRDIFCGWATGIYAPEVVEAGASDWDNLVGTGPFMFKDYVAGSYISYARNPNYHHKTLVNGLEYEIPFIDELLYPMIPDESTQVAAVRTGKLDIHFTISPEYRDTLAQTCPELIQQTYTFSRIQCMPLRCDRPPFDNPEVRRAMMIALNLPAISRARWDIWDIWGWPLHSSCPAYTPFDELPARCQELYDYDPVKAKQILADAGHPG
;
A
#
# COMPACT_ATOMS: atom_id res chain seq x y z
N ALA A 1 -7.77 -7.62 -25.29
CA ALA A 1 -8.20 -8.81 -24.51
C ALA A 1 -7.03 -9.73 -24.26
N GLU A 2 -6.25 -10.06 -25.30
CA GLU A 2 -5.05 -10.89 -25.18
C GLU A 2 -4.04 -10.36 -24.15
N ASP A 3 -3.63 -9.08 -24.25
CA ASP A 3 -2.71 -8.45 -23.28
C ASP A 3 -3.24 -8.48 -21.84
N VAL A 4 -4.57 -8.37 -21.68
CA VAL A 4 -5.21 -8.41 -20.37
C VAL A 4 -5.13 -9.83 -19.80
N ALA A 5 -5.53 -10.84 -20.58
CA ALA A 5 -5.44 -12.23 -20.16
C ALA A 5 -3.98 -12.60 -19.85
N TRP A 6 -3.03 -12.22 -20.71
CA TRP A 6 -1.61 -12.45 -20.50
C TRP A 6 -1.10 -11.79 -19.21
N SER A 7 -1.42 -10.51 -18.99
CA SER A 7 -0.99 -9.75 -17.81
C SER A 7 -1.54 -10.35 -16.52
N LEU A 8 -2.81 -10.75 -16.51
CA LEU A 8 -3.45 -11.36 -15.35
C LEU A 8 -2.87 -12.74 -15.03
N ASN A 9 -2.68 -13.59 -16.03
CA ASN A 9 -2.02 -14.89 -15.84
C ASN A 9 -0.60 -14.68 -15.26
N ARG A 10 0.18 -13.76 -15.86
CA ARG A 10 1.53 -13.43 -15.36
C ARG A 10 1.51 -12.94 -13.91
N ALA A 11 0.56 -12.08 -13.55
CA ALA A 11 0.44 -11.54 -12.20
C ALA A 11 0.08 -12.63 -11.18
N ILE A 12 -0.90 -13.46 -11.51
CA ILE A 12 -1.42 -14.55 -10.66
C ILE A 12 -0.39 -15.65 -10.46
N ASP A 13 0.28 -16.07 -11.52
CA ASP A 13 1.29 -17.14 -11.48
C ASP A 13 2.65 -16.62 -11.00
N GLY A 14 2.82 -15.30 -11.00
CA GLY A 14 4.04 -14.63 -10.57
C GLY A 14 4.28 -14.71 -9.06
N PRO A 15 5.52 -14.45 -8.61
CA PRO A 15 5.91 -14.59 -7.20
C PRO A 15 5.17 -13.63 -6.25
N MET A 16 4.65 -12.51 -6.78
CA MET A 16 3.85 -11.53 -6.04
C MET A 16 2.53 -12.13 -5.53
N MET A 17 1.82 -12.85 -6.40
CA MET A 17 0.55 -13.49 -6.07
C MET A 17 0.72 -15.00 -5.86
N GLY A 18 1.93 -15.54 -5.99
CA GLY A 18 2.31 -16.90 -5.60
C GLY A 18 1.38 -18.01 -6.08
N GLY A 19 0.65 -17.82 -7.17
CA GLY A 19 -0.39 -18.75 -7.63
C GLY A 19 -1.56 -18.96 -6.67
N TRP A 20 -1.68 -18.23 -5.53
CA TRP A 20 -2.70 -18.55 -4.50
C TRP A 20 -4.15 -18.33 -4.98
N MET A 21 -4.34 -17.62 -6.09
CA MET A 21 -5.63 -17.49 -6.74
C MET A 21 -5.98 -18.69 -7.64
N ARG A 22 -5.01 -19.52 -8.04
CA ARG A 22 -5.23 -20.71 -8.87
C ARG A 22 -5.85 -21.84 -8.05
N THR A 23 -6.80 -22.56 -8.64
CA THR A 23 -7.46 -23.70 -7.99
C THR A 23 -6.48 -24.75 -7.49
N GLU A 24 -5.41 -25.05 -8.25
CA GLU A 24 -4.37 -26.02 -7.85
C GLU A 24 -3.63 -25.64 -6.56
N ASN A 25 -3.63 -24.35 -6.19
CA ASN A 25 -3.02 -23.83 -4.97
C ASN A 25 -4.06 -23.47 -3.90
N GLY A 26 -5.30 -23.96 -4.02
CA GLY A 26 -6.39 -23.68 -3.09
C GLY A 26 -7.15 -22.38 -3.38
N GLY A 27 -6.90 -21.74 -4.52
CA GLY A 27 -7.67 -20.62 -5.03
C GLY A 27 -8.95 -21.06 -5.75
N TRP A 28 -9.45 -20.20 -6.65
CA TRP A 28 -10.76 -20.37 -7.29
C TRP A 28 -10.76 -20.11 -8.80
N ILE A 29 -9.62 -19.74 -9.38
CA ILE A 29 -9.45 -19.49 -10.81
C ILE A 29 -8.78 -20.72 -11.45
N ASP A 30 -9.44 -21.30 -12.44
CA ASP A 30 -8.89 -22.40 -13.23
C ASP A 30 -8.06 -21.84 -14.39
N SER A 31 -8.67 -21.00 -15.22
CA SER A 31 -8.03 -20.44 -16.40
C SER A 31 -8.47 -18.99 -16.66
N ILE A 32 -7.61 -18.25 -17.36
CA ILE A 32 -7.91 -16.90 -17.87
C ILE A 32 -7.44 -16.87 -19.32
N TYR A 33 -8.34 -16.58 -20.26
CA TYR A 33 -8.01 -16.47 -21.67
C TYR A 33 -8.79 -15.37 -22.36
N ALA A 34 -8.37 -15.02 -23.57
CA ALA A 34 -9.08 -14.08 -24.42
C ALA A 34 -9.89 -14.85 -25.48
N GLU A 35 -11.13 -14.45 -25.69
CA GLU A 35 -12.03 -14.99 -26.72
C GLU A 35 -12.92 -13.86 -27.25
N ASP A 36 -12.96 -13.67 -28.57
CA ASP A 36 -13.79 -12.66 -29.23
C ASP A 36 -13.72 -11.23 -28.63
N GLY A 37 -12.50 -10.80 -28.26
CA GLY A 37 -12.28 -9.48 -27.64
C GLY A 37 -12.72 -9.39 -26.18
N THR A 38 -13.14 -10.50 -25.58
CA THR A 38 -13.54 -10.63 -24.17
C THR A 38 -12.47 -11.39 -23.40
N VAL A 39 -12.27 -11.05 -22.12
CA VAL A 39 -11.44 -11.85 -21.20
C VAL A 39 -12.35 -12.78 -20.42
N VAL A 40 -12.13 -14.08 -20.56
CA VAL A 40 -12.91 -15.14 -19.94
C VAL A 40 -12.14 -15.66 -18.73
N PHE A 41 -12.85 -15.78 -17.60
CA PHE A 41 -12.34 -16.43 -16.39
C PHE A 41 -13.12 -17.72 -16.20
N GLU A 42 -12.42 -18.84 -16.14
CA GLU A 42 -13.00 -20.11 -15.70
C GLU A 42 -12.67 -20.31 -14.22
N THR A 43 -13.66 -20.77 -13.45
CA THR A 43 -13.57 -20.84 -12.00
C THR A 43 -14.08 -22.17 -11.49
N SER A 44 -13.37 -22.77 -10.54
CA SER A 44 -13.70 -24.09 -9.97
C SER A 44 -14.86 -24.06 -8.99
N THR A 45 -15.14 -22.88 -8.43
CA THR A 45 -16.25 -22.65 -7.51
C THR A 45 -17.20 -21.64 -8.11
N PHE A 46 -18.51 -21.90 -8.03
CA PHE A 46 -19.51 -20.90 -8.37
C PHE A 46 -19.38 -19.73 -7.39
N VAL A 47 -18.86 -18.61 -7.88
CA VAL A 47 -18.76 -17.36 -7.13
C VAL A 47 -19.92 -16.46 -7.59
N PRO A 48 -21.14 -16.55 -6.99
CA PRO A 48 -22.36 -15.90 -7.50
C PRO A 48 -22.21 -14.39 -7.66
N ARG A 49 -21.34 -13.80 -6.85
CA ARG A 49 -20.75 -12.49 -7.05
C ARG A 49 -19.31 -12.61 -6.61
N LEU A 50 -18.36 -12.27 -7.49
CA LEU A 50 -17.01 -11.98 -7.03
C LEU A 50 -17.13 -11.01 -5.86
N THR A 51 -16.69 -11.45 -4.69
CA THR A 51 -16.76 -10.61 -3.50
C THR A 51 -16.00 -9.32 -3.80
N ALA A 52 -16.35 -8.23 -3.11
CA ALA A 52 -15.59 -6.99 -3.25
C ALA A 52 -14.09 -7.20 -3.02
N ALA A 53 -13.72 -8.16 -2.16
CA ALA A 53 -12.33 -8.59 -1.96
C ALA A 53 -11.73 -9.23 -3.22
N GLN A 54 -12.39 -10.25 -3.81
CA GLN A 54 -11.92 -10.92 -5.02
C GLN A 54 -11.82 -9.96 -6.22
N MET A 55 -12.82 -9.08 -6.40
CA MET A 55 -12.79 -8.04 -7.43
C MET A 55 -11.63 -7.08 -7.23
N ARG A 56 -11.41 -6.63 -5.99
CA ARG A 56 -10.28 -5.75 -5.65
C ARG A 56 -8.96 -6.44 -5.94
N ASP A 57 -8.79 -7.69 -5.57
CA ASP A 57 -7.50 -8.37 -5.67
C ASP A 57 -7.12 -8.66 -7.14
N ILE A 58 -8.10 -8.87 -8.03
CA ILE A 58 -7.86 -9.08 -9.47
C ILE A 58 -7.79 -7.76 -10.24
N PHE A 59 -8.73 -6.83 -10.03
CA PHE A 59 -8.92 -5.68 -10.92
C PHE A 59 -8.48 -4.34 -10.33
N CYS A 60 -8.30 -4.25 -9.00
CA CYS A 60 -7.86 -3.03 -8.33
C CYS A 60 -6.54 -3.23 -7.57
N GLY A 61 -5.83 -4.33 -7.84
CA GLY A 61 -4.62 -4.72 -7.16
C GLY A 61 -3.40 -3.97 -7.69
N TRP A 62 -2.47 -3.63 -6.80
CA TRP A 62 -1.15 -3.08 -7.18
C TRP A 62 -0.36 -4.04 -8.10
N ALA A 63 -0.71 -5.33 -8.09
CA ALA A 63 -0.03 -6.40 -8.80
C ALA A 63 -0.57 -6.69 -10.21
N THR A 64 -1.74 -6.16 -10.58
CA THR A 64 -2.49 -6.59 -11.77
C THR A 64 -2.59 -5.50 -12.84
N GLY A 65 -1.55 -4.65 -12.93
CA GLY A 65 -1.38 -3.73 -14.04
C GLY A 65 -1.40 -4.48 -15.39
N ILE A 66 -2.01 -3.85 -16.40
CA ILE A 66 -2.03 -4.42 -17.76
C ILE A 66 -0.80 -3.93 -18.50
N TYR A 67 0.00 -4.87 -18.96
CA TYR A 67 1.24 -4.64 -19.69
C TYR A 67 1.10 -5.22 -21.11
N ALA A 68 1.72 -4.55 -22.07
CA ALA A 68 1.98 -5.16 -23.37
C ALA A 68 3.04 -6.26 -23.19
N PRO A 69 2.82 -7.51 -23.64
CA PRO A 69 3.78 -8.60 -23.52
C PRO A 69 5.18 -8.22 -24.05
N GLU A 70 5.22 -7.43 -25.12
CA GLU A 70 6.42 -6.94 -25.79
C GLU A 70 7.33 -6.13 -24.87
N VAL A 71 6.79 -5.43 -23.86
CA VAL A 71 7.59 -4.70 -22.86
C VAL A 71 8.45 -5.66 -22.05
N VAL A 72 7.90 -6.83 -21.71
CA VAL A 72 8.63 -7.85 -20.96
C VAL A 72 9.66 -8.54 -21.86
N GLU A 73 9.33 -8.79 -23.12
CA GLU A 73 10.26 -9.35 -24.10
C GLU A 73 11.44 -8.43 -24.41
N ALA A 74 11.18 -7.12 -24.52
CA ALA A 74 12.20 -6.10 -24.72
C ALA A 74 13.12 -5.90 -23.50
N GLY A 75 12.66 -6.31 -22.31
CA GLY A 75 13.39 -6.19 -21.05
C GLY A 75 12.84 -5.06 -20.20
N ALA A 76 11.82 -5.37 -19.40
CA ALA A 76 11.10 -4.43 -18.52
C ALA A 76 11.96 -3.85 -17.37
N SER A 77 13.21 -4.26 -17.22
CA SER A 77 14.16 -3.65 -16.27
C SER A 77 14.75 -2.34 -16.80
N ASP A 78 14.78 -2.17 -18.12
CA ASP A 78 15.17 -0.90 -18.74
C ASP A 78 13.95 0.02 -18.77
N TRP A 79 14.14 1.25 -18.29
CA TRP A 79 13.05 2.22 -18.23
C TRP A 79 12.62 2.67 -19.62
N ASP A 80 13.53 2.66 -20.60
CA ASP A 80 13.25 3.10 -21.98
C ASP A 80 12.30 2.14 -22.72
N ASN A 81 12.22 0.90 -22.24
CA ASN A 81 11.29 -0.11 -22.76
C ASN A 81 9.90 -0.03 -22.11
N LEU A 82 9.71 0.80 -21.07
CA LEU A 82 8.46 0.82 -20.32
C LEU A 82 7.35 1.52 -21.11
N VAL A 83 6.36 0.74 -21.52
CA VAL A 83 5.14 1.22 -22.17
C VAL A 83 3.93 0.89 -21.30
N GLY A 84 2.97 1.82 -21.24
CA GLY A 84 1.72 1.64 -20.53
C GLY A 84 0.59 2.48 -21.13
N THR A 85 -0.62 2.29 -20.61
CA THR A 85 -1.84 2.96 -21.10
C THR A 85 -2.30 4.10 -20.18
N GLY A 86 -1.48 4.46 -19.19
CA GLY A 86 -1.77 5.49 -18.19
C GLY A 86 -1.77 6.92 -18.76
N PRO A 87 -2.14 7.91 -17.93
CA PRO A 87 -2.22 9.32 -18.34
C PRO A 87 -0.85 9.96 -18.65
N PHE A 88 0.24 9.35 -18.17
CA PHE A 88 1.59 9.80 -18.40
C PHE A 88 2.47 8.68 -18.95
N MET A 89 3.37 9.03 -19.86
CA MET A 89 4.36 8.15 -20.47
C MET A 89 5.72 8.43 -19.83
N PHE A 90 6.51 7.39 -19.59
CA PHE A 90 7.88 7.56 -19.10
C PHE A 90 8.70 8.39 -20.10
N LYS A 91 9.40 9.42 -19.61
CA LYS A 91 10.16 10.35 -20.48
C LYS A 91 11.66 10.21 -20.25
N ASP A 92 12.11 10.22 -18.99
CA ASP A 92 13.53 10.14 -18.67
C ASP A 92 13.76 9.67 -17.23
N TYR A 93 14.88 9.00 -17.01
CA TYR A 93 15.35 8.59 -15.69
C TYR A 93 16.83 8.90 -15.52
N VAL A 94 17.10 9.87 -14.64
CA VAL A 94 18.45 10.19 -14.21
C VAL A 94 18.65 9.65 -12.81
N ALA A 95 19.43 8.58 -12.70
CA ALA A 95 19.68 7.88 -11.44
C ALA A 95 20.14 8.83 -10.33
N GLY A 96 19.42 8.81 -9.21
CA GLY A 96 19.69 9.67 -8.06
C GLY A 96 19.27 11.14 -8.22
N SER A 97 18.71 11.53 -9.36
CA SER A 97 18.29 12.90 -9.64
C SER A 97 16.79 13.03 -9.82
N TYR A 98 16.19 12.41 -10.84
CA TYR A 98 14.76 12.52 -11.09
C TYR A 98 14.22 11.38 -11.97
N ILE A 99 12.91 11.23 -11.94
CA ILE A 99 12.12 10.56 -12.97
C ILE A 99 11.19 11.59 -13.59
N SER A 100 11.10 11.66 -14.92
CA SER A 100 10.15 12.54 -15.60
C SER A 100 9.18 11.74 -16.45
N TYR A 101 7.97 12.27 -16.58
CA TYR A 101 6.92 11.70 -17.40
C TYR A 101 6.29 12.77 -18.28
N ALA A 102 6.03 12.43 -19.54
CA ALA A 102 5.30 13.28 -20.47
C ALA A 102 3.81 12.92 -20.48
N ARG A 103 2.95 13.90 -20.73
CA ARG A 103 1.52 13.66 -20.97
C ARG A 103 1.31 12.63 -22.09
N ASN A 104 0.44 11.66 -21.86
CA ASN A 104 -0.05 10.75 -22.89
C ASN A 104 -1.16 11.46 -23.70
N PRO A 105 -0.93 11.84 -24.98
CA PRO A 105 -1.95 12.50 -25.79
C PRO A 105 -3.12 11.57 -26.16
N ASN A 106 -2.96 10.26 -26.00
CA ASN A 106 -3.95 9.24 -26.34
C ASN A 106 -4.63 8.66 -25.09
N TYR A 107 -4.56 9.33 -23.94
CA TYR A 107 -5.22 8.85 -22.73
C TYR A 107 -6.74 8.89 -22.89
N HIS A 108 -7.38 7.76 -22.62
CA HIS A 108 -8.78 7.51 -23.00
C HIS A 108 -9.79 7.87 -21.90
N HIS A 109 -9.34 8.06 -20.66
CA HIS A 109 -10.23 8.44 -19.56
C HIS A 109 -10.41 9.95 -19.47
N LYS A 110 -11.62 10.32 -19.06
CA LYS A 110 -11.99 11.68 -18.68
C LYS A 110 -12.24 11.74 -17.18
N THR A 111 -12.15 12.93 -16.61
CA THR A 111 -12.55 13.18 -15.23
C THR A 111 -13.73 14.14 -15.18
N LEU A 112 -14.54 14.04 -14.13
CA LEU A 112 -15.61 15.00 -13.83
C LEU A 112 -15.12 16.00 -12.79
N VAL A 113 -15.14 17.28 -13.12
CA VAL A 113 -14.85 18.38 -12.17
C VAL A 113 -16.04 19.33 -12.17
N ASN A 114 -16.66 19.51 -11.00
CA ASN A 114 -17.86 20.35 -10.84
C ASN A 114 -19.01 20.00 -11.81
N GLY A 115 -19.17 18.71 -12.13
CA GLY A 115 -20.20 18.22 -13.04
C GLY A 115 -19.88 18.36 -14.54
N LEU A 116 -18.70 18.86 -14.89
CA LEU A 116 -18.22 18.97 -16.28
C LEU A 116 -17.15 17.92 -16.56
N GLU A 117 -17.20 17.31 -17.75
CA GLU A 117 -16.21 16.35 -18.22
C GLU A 117 -14.97 17.06 -18.79
N TYR A 118 -13.79 16.59 -18.39
CA TYR A 118 -12.51 17.09 -18.87
C TYR A 118 -11.61 15.95 -19.32
N GLU A 119 -10.83 16.23 -20.36
CA GLU A 119 -9.70 15.39 -20.73
C GLU A 119 -8.58 15.53 -19.70
N ILE A 120 -7.94 14.42 -19.38
CA ILE A 120 -6.79 14.35 -18.46
C ILE A 120 -5.61 13.65 -19.13
N PRO A 121 -4.37 13.88 -18.66
CA PRO A 121 -3.98 14.79 -17.58
C PRO A 121 -4.05 16.28 -17.96
N PHE A 122 -4.20 17.14 -16.96
CA PHE A 122 -4.25 18.61 -17.11
C PHE A 122 -2.87 19.25 -17.31
N ILE A 123 -1.81 18.56 -16.92
CA ILE A 123 -0.43 19.03 -16.98
C ILE A 123 0.33 18.30 -18.08
N ASP A 124 1.31 18.98 -18.66
CA ASP A 124 2.09 18.44 -19.78
C ASP A 124 3.24 17.52 -19.34
N GLU A 125 3.80 17.78 -18.15
CA GLU A 125 4.93 17.04 -17.61
C GLU A 125 4.79 16.85 -16.10
N LEU A 126 5.24 15.69 -15.64
CA LEU A 126 5.29 15.33 -14.24
C LEU A 126 6.74 14.97 -13.88
N LEU A 127 7.33 15.73 -12.96
CA LEU A 127 8.70 15.53 -12.51
C LEU A 127 8.72 15.04 -11.06
N TYR A 128 9.37 13.90 -10.84
CA TYR A 128 9.62 13.33 -9.52
C TYR A 128 11.11 13.45 -9.18
N PRO A 129 11.53 14.54 -8.51
CA PRO A 129 12.91 14.68 -8.07
C PRO A 129 13.21 13.73 -6.91
N MET A 130 14.42 13.18 -6.91
CA MET A 130 14.95 12.34 -5.83
C MET A 130 15.66 13.23 -4.82
N ILE A 131 14.97 13.55 -3.72
CA ILE A 131 15.51 14.37 -2.63
C ILE A 131 15.50 13.52 -1.35
N PRO A 132 16.60 12.84 -1.00
CA PRO A 132 16.60 11.89 0.13
C PRO A 132 16.36 12.54 1.49
N ASP A 133 16.80 13.79 1.66
CA ASP A 133 16.70 14.52 2.92
C ASP A 133 15.35 15.26 3.04
N GLU A 134 14.60 14.97 4.11
CA GLU A 134 13.28 15.56 4.32
C GLU A 134 13.33 17.08 4.55
N SER A 135 14.34 17.58 5.27
CA SER A 135 14.47 19.01 5.52
C SER A 135 14.63 19.80 4.21
N THR A 136 15.30 19.20 3.23
CA THR A 136 15.45 19.73 1.87
C THR A 136 14.13 19.66 1.09
N GLN A 137 13.35 18.58 1.23
CA GLN A 137 12.00 18.49 0.64
C GLN A 137 11.07 19.57 1.21
N VAL A 138 11.10 19.78 2.53
CA VAL A 138 10.34 20.81 3.24
C VAL A 138 10.73 22.21 2.77
N ALA A 139 12.02 22.48 2.59
CA ALA A 139 12.47 23.75 2.03
C ALA A 139 12.02 23.94 0.55
N ALA A 140 12.00 22.85 -0.22
CA ALA A 140 11.59 22.89 -1.62
C ALA A 140 10.09 23.15 -1.79
N VAL A 141 9.22 22.51 -0.99
CA VAL A 141 7.78 22.82 -1.01
C VAL A 141 7.50 24.24 -0.50
N ARG A 142 8.20 24.68 0.56
CA ARG A 142 8.10 26.05 1.09
C ARG A 142 8.46 27.12 0.06
N THR A 143 9.37 26.82 -0.86
CA THR A 143 9.84 27.76 -1.90
C THR A 143 9.10 27.60 -3.22
N GLY A 144 8.12 26.70 -3.32
CA GLY A 144 7.40 26.40 -4.56
C GLY A 144 8.25 25.68 -5.61
N LYS A 145 9.39 25.08 -5.22
CA LYS A 145 10.17 24.19 -6.10
C LYS A 145 9.55 22.79 -6.20
N LEU A 146 8.76 22.39 -5.19
CA LEU A 146 7.88 21.23 -5.24
C LEU A 146 6.44 21.73 -5.12
N ASP A 147 5.58 21.27 -6.02
CA ASP A 147 4.14 21.52 -5.95
C ASP A 147 3.45 20.62 -4.92
N ILE A 148 3.96 19.40 -4.74
CA ILE A 148 3.41 18.37 -3.85
C ILE A 148 4.55 17.69 -3.10
N HIS A 149 4.37 17.52 -1.79
CA HIS A 149 5.23 16.70 -0.96
C HIS A 149 4.37 15.76 -0.11
N PHE A 150 4.70 14.47 -0.16
CA PHE A 150 4.01 13.42 0.60
C PHE A 150 4.72 13.15 1.92
N THR A 151 3.97 12.69 2.92
CA THR A 151 4.51 12.16 4.19
C THR A 151 5.39 13.14 4.96
N ILE A 152 4.88 14.33 5.26
CA ILE A 152 5.55 15.34 6.09
C ILE A 152 5.59 14.87 7.54
N SER A 153 6.77 14.83 8.14
CA SER A 153 6.97 14.52 9.55
C SER A 153 6.28 15.55 10.45
N PRO A 154 5.70 15.13 11.59
CA PRO A 154 4.98 16.03 12.50
C PRO A 154 5.78 17.27 12.92
N GLU A 155 7.11 17.16 13.02
CA GLU A 155 8.00 18.27 13.39
C GLU A 155 7.99 19.44 12.39
N TYR A 156 7.76 19.19 11.10
CA TYR A 156 7.69 20.23 10.08
C TYR A 156 6.27 20.73 9.81
N ARG A 157 5.26 19.89 10.05
CA ARG A 157 3.84 20.14 9.76
C ARG A 157 3.36 21.49 10.29
N ASP A 158 3.52 21.71 11.59
CA ASP A 158 2.98 22.90 12.27
C ASP A 158 3.74 24.16 11.84
N THR A 159 5.05 24.04 11.62
CA THR A 159 5.86 25.16 11.12
C THR A 159 5.45 25.55 9.71
N LEU A 160 5.23 24.58 8.81
CA LEU A 160 4.76 24.85 7.45
C LEU A 160 3.37 25.48 7.46
N ALA A 161 2.46 25.03 8.32
CA ALA A 161 1.11 25.60 8.44
C ALA A 161 1.16 27.08 8.86
N GLN A 162 2.11 27.44 9.73
CA GLN A 162 2.29 28.80 10.20
C GLN A 162 3.03 29.69 9.19
N THR A 163 4.07 29.17 8.52
CA THR A 163 4.93 29.98 7.64
C THR A 163 4.44 30.05 6.20
N CYS A 164 3.62 29.10 5.77
CA CYS A 164 3.14 28.93 4.39
C CYS A 164 1.64 28.63 4.37
N PRO A 165 0.79 29.57 4.83
CA PRO A 165 -0.66 29.36 4.95
C PRO A 165 -1.36 29.08 3.60
N GLU A 166 -0.73 29.38 2.48
CA GLU A 166 -1.17 29.06 1.12
C GLU A 166 -1.02 27.57 0.77
N LEU A 167 -0.17 26.83 1.48
CA LEU A 167 -0.01 25.39 1.26
C LEU A 167 -1.21 24.66 1.84
N ILE A 168 -1.91 23.92 0.97
CA ILE A 168 -3.02 23.08 1.38
C ILE A 168 -2.47 21.83 2.06
N GLN A 169 -2.65 21.74 3.37
CA GLN A 169 -2.33 20.53 4.12
C GLN A 169 -3.54 19.59 4.14
N GLN A 170 -3.33 18.37 3.65
CA GLN A 170 -4.35 17.33 3.70
C GLN A 170 -3.88 16.18 4.58
N THR A 171 -4.53 16.05 5.74
CA THR A 171 -4.37 14.88 6.60
C THR A 171 -5.31 13.79 6.11
N TYR A 172 -4.76 12.60 5.89
CA TYR A 172 -5.55 11.40 5.65
C TYR A 172 -5.02 10.28 6.51
N THR A 173 -5.92 9.41 6.94
CA THR A 173 -5.52 8.20 7.62
C THR A 173 -4.90 7.23 6.62
N PHE A 174 -3.68 6.81 6.90
CA PHE A 174 -3.05 5.71 6.18
C PHE A 174 -3.70 4.37 6.54
N SER A 175 -4.18 3.62 5.56
CA SER A 175 -4.79 2.30 5.77
C SER A 175 -3.77 1.15 5.85
N ARG A 176 -2.46 1.45 5.85
CA ARG A 176 -1.43 0.42 6.05
C ARG A 176 -1.12 0.26 7.51
N ILE A 177 -0.93 -0.99 7.87
CA ILE A 177 -0.63 -1.44 9.20
C ILE A 177 0.87 -1.60 9.33
N GLN A 178 1.47 -0.98 10.35
CA GLN A 178 2.87 -1.28 10.70
C GLN A 178 2.92 -2.55 11.53
N CYS A 179 3.57 -3.58 11.00
CA CYS A 179 3.70 -4.86 11.67
C CYS A 179 5.14 -5.35 11.57
N MET A 180 5.55 -6.12 12.57
CA MET A 180 6.79 -6.90 12.52
C MET A 180 6.38 -8.37 12.36
N PRO A 181 6.42 -8.94 11.14
CA PRO A 181 6.06 -10.34 10.95
C PRO A 181 7.11 -11.22 11.63
N LEU A 182 6.63 -12.17 12.44
CA LEU A 182 7.47 -13.14 13.13
C LEU A 182 7.37 -14.50 12.44
N ARG A 183 8.48 -15.24 12.44
CA ARG A 183 8.52 -16.61 11.94
C ARG A 183 7.87 -17.57 12.93
N CYS A 184 6.55 -17.67 12.87
CA CYS A 184 5.75 -18.56 13.73
C CYS A 184 6.02 -20.06 13.49
N ASP A 185 6.85 -20.40 12.51
CA ASP A 185 7.30 -21.77 12.20
C ASP A 185 8.63 -22.13 12.89
N ARG A 186 9.24 -21.22 13.66
CA ARG A 186 10.54 -21.41 14.28
C ARG A 186 10.58 -20.91 15.73
N PRO A 187 11.27 -21.63 16.63
CA PRO A 187 11.57 -21.11 17.96
C PRO A 187 12.31 -19.76 17.93
N PRO A 188 12.04 -18.84 18.88
CA PRO A 188 11.05 -18.96 19.96
C PRO A 188 9.64 -18.47 19.56
N PHE A 189 9.46 -18.02 18.31
CA PHE A 189 8.23 -17.36 17.86
C PHE A 189 7.12 -18.33 17.46
N ASP A 190 7.38 -19.63 17.42
CA ASP A 190 6.37 -20.69 17.32
C ASP A 190 5.44 -20.72 18.54
N ASN A 191 5.95 -20.36 19.73
CA ASN A 191 5.15 -20.21 20.93
C ASN A 191 4.29 -18.91 20.89
N PRO A 192 2.94 -19.00 20.92
CA PRO A 192 2.08 -17.82 20.93
C PRO A 192 2.27 -16.91 22.15
N GLU A 193 2.66 -17.46 23.30
CA GLU A 193 2.87 -16.66 24.53
C GLU A 193 4.12 -15.79 24.42
N VAL A 194 5.15 -16.22 23.69
CA VAL A 194 6.32 -15.37 23.38
C VAL A 194 5.88 -14.17 22.54
N ARG A 195 5.05 -14.38 21.52
CA ARG A 195 4.53 -13.29 20.67
C ARG A 195 3.61 -12.34 21.45
N ARG A 196 2.78 -12.88 22.35
CA ARG A 196 1.94 -12.11 23.27
C ARG A 196 2.79 -11.23 24.20
N ALA A 197 3.82 -11.81 24.83
CA ALA A 197 4.72 -11.07 25.70
C ALA A 197 5.43 -9.94 24.96
N MET A 198 5.85 -10.16 23.71
CA MET A 198 6.44 -9.11 22.88
C MET A 198 5.49 -7.94 22.63
N MET A 199 4.20 -8.21 22.36
CA MET A 199 3.21 -7.15 22.18
C MET A 199 3.02 -6.33 23.47
N ILE A 200 2.85 -6.99 24.61
CA ILE A 200 2.70 -6.35 25.94
C ILE A 200 3.95 -5.54 26.33
N ALA A 201 5.14 -5.99 25.91
CA ALA A 201 6.38 -5.27 26.17
C ALA A 201 6.54 -3.98 25.35
N LEU A 202 5.73 -3.75 24.32
CA LEU A 202 5.82 -2.59 23.45
C LEU A 202 4.94 -1.45 23.96
N ASN A 203 5.56 -0.30 24.23
CA ASN A 203 4.82 0.93 24.51
C ASN A 203 4.32 1.56 23.21
N LEU A 204 3.30 0.95 22.61
CA LEU A 204 2.68 1.43 21.37
C LEU A 204 2.20 2.89 21.49
N PRO A 205 1.62 3.37 22.62
CA PRO A 205 1.29 4.78 22.80
C PRO A 205 2.49 5.71 22.68
N ALA A 206 3.62 5.36 23.31
CA ALA A 206 4.82 6.17 23.26
C ALA A 206 5.42 6.19 21.85
N ILE A 207 5.44 5.03 21.17
CA ILE A 207 5.89 4.92 19.77
C ILE A 207 5.02 5.78 18.86
N SER A 208 3.69 5.68 19.01
CA SER A 208 2.75 6.42 18.16
C SER A 208 2.86 7.93 18.33
N ARG A 209 2.93 8.41 19.57
CA ARG A 209 3.15 9.83 19.87
C ARG A 209 4.49 10.31 19.30
N ALA A 210 5.56 9.55 19.50
CA ALA A 210 6.89 9.92 19.03
C ALA A 210 6.98 9.99 17.50
N ARG A 211 6.24 9.13 16.79
CA ARG A 211 6.36 9.01 15.34
C ARG A 211 5.32 9.79 14.54
N TRP A 212 4.06 9.82 14.98
CA TRP A 212 2.97 10.35 14.17
C TRP A 212 2.14 11.45 14.84
N ASP A 213 2.31 11.69 16.14
CA ASP A 213 1.40 12.59 16.90
C ASP A 213 -0.08 12.13 16.81
N ILE A 214 -0.30 10.85 16.46
CA ILE A 214 -1.62 10.20 16.32
C ILE A 214 -1.90 9.38 17.57
N TRP A 215 -3.12 9.49 18.09
CA TRP A 215 -3.56 8.88 19.35
C TRP A 215 -4.29 7.54 19.20
N ASP A 216 -4.71 7.20 17.99
CA ASP A 216 -5.56 6.05 17.74
C ASP A 216 -4.77 4.88 17.14
N ILE A 217 -4.18 4.08 18.03
CA ILE A 217 -3.46 2.83 17.72
C ILE A 217 -4.30 1.59 18.00
N TRP A 218 -5.54 1.77 18.45
CA TRP A 218 -6.21 0.78 19.28
C TRP A 218 -7.19 -0.12 18.52
N GLY A 219 -7.39 0.12 17.22
CA GLY A 219 -8.38 -0.56 16.39
C GLY A 219 -7.90 -1.73 15.55
N TRP A 220 -6.69 -2.24 15.77
CA TRP A 220 -6.10 -3.23 14.86
C TRP A 220 -7.08 -4.33 14.42
N PRO A 221 -7.20 -4.63 13.11
CA PRO A 221 -6.39 -4.11 12.00
C PRO A 221 -6.97 -2.83 11.34
N LEU A 222 -8.01 -2.23 11.92
CA LEU A 222 -8.79 -1.18 11.28
C LEU A 222 -8.57 0.16 11.97
N HIS A 223 -8.47 1.23 11.19
CA HIS A 223 -8.49 2.59 11.73
C HIS A 223 -9.93 3.00 12.10
N SER A 224 -10.12 3.93 13.04
CA SER A 224 -11.43 4.45 13.47
C SER A 224 -12.33 5.00 12.37
N SER A 225 -11.76 5.38 11.23
CA SER A 225 -12.53 5.79 10.05
C SER A 225 -13.14 4.61 9.27
N CYS A 226 -12.79 3.37 9.59
CA CYS A 226 -13.35 2.19 8.95
C CYS A 226 -14.72 1.86 9.59
N PRO A 227 -15.78 1.61 8.80
CA PRO A 227 -17.08 1.22 9.36
C PRO A 227 -17.07 -0.05 10.22
N ALA A 228 -16.07 -0.92 10.05
CA ALA A 228 -15.89 -2.15 10.82
C ALA A 228 -14.95 -1.98 12.03
N TYR A 229 -14.51 -0.76 12.35
CA TYR A 229 -13.70 -0.47 13.53
C TYR A 229 -14.47 -0.75 14.82
N THR A 230 -13.78 -1.30 15.82
CA THR A 230 -14.30 -1.46 17.18
C THR A 230 -13.46 -0.60 18.12
N PRO A 231 -14.08 0.31 18.91
CA PRO A 231 -13.38 1.09 19.93
C PRO A 231 -12.60 0.22 20.92
N PHE A 232 -11.47 0.73 21.43
CA PHE A 232 -10.58 0.00 22.32
C PHE A 232 -11.27 -0.57 23.56
N ASP A 233 -12.09 0.26 24.22
CA ASP A 233 -12.83 -0.05 25.43
C ASP A 233 -13.93 -1.10 25.21
N GLU A 234 -14.38 -1.26 23.97
CA GLU A 234 -15.32 -2.30 23.56
C GLU A 234 -14.62 -3.61 23.16
N LEU A 235 -13.29 -3.63 23.01
CA LEU A 235 -12.56 -4.84 22.68
C LEU A 235 -12.61 -5.86 23.83
N PRO A 236 -12.54 -7.17 23.56
CA PRO A 236 -12.38 -8.17 24.60
C PRO A 236 -11.14 -7.89 25.46
N ALA A 237 -11.21 -8.15 26.78
CA ALA A 237 -10.11 -7.88 27.71
C ALA A 237 -8.76 -8.49 27.28
N ARG A 238 -8.78 -9.69 26.66
CA ARG A 238 -7.59 -10.35 26.09
C ARG A 238 -6.93 -9.54 24.97
N CYS A 239 -7.71 -8.78 24.21
CA CYS A 239 -7.22 -7.92 23.14
C CYS A 239 -6.69 -6.62 23.73
N GLN A 240 -7.43 -6.01 24.67
CA GLN A 240 -6.98 -4.80 25.38
C GLN A 240 -5.61 -5.00 26.05
N GLU A 241 -5.38 -6.17 26.63
CA GLU A 241 -4.11 -6.49 27.28
C GLU A 241 -2.91 -6.47 26.33
N LEU A 242 -3.06 -6.84 25.05
CA LEU A 242 -1.97 -6.82 24.06
C LEU A 242 -1.41 -5.41 23.79
N TYR A 243 -2.22 -4.42 24.16
CA TYR A 243 -2.02 -3.01 23.94
C TYR A 243 -1.67 -2.28 25.25
N ASP A 244 -1.70 -3.00 26.37
CA ASP A 244 -1.25 -2.52 27.66
C ASP A 244 0.29 -2.63 27.73
N TYR A 245 0.94 -1.58 28.22
CA TYR A 245 2.39 -1.55 28.35
C TYR A 245 2.80 -2.07 29.73
N ASP A 246 3.07 -3.37 29.82
CA ASP A 246 3.49 -4.04 31.06
C ASP A 246 4.75 -4.90 30.87
N PRO A 247 5.94 -4.29 30.94
CA PRO A 247 7.22 -5.01 30.84
C PRO A 247 7.42 -6.06 31.93
N VAL A 248 6.81 -5.90 33.12
CA VAL A 248 6.97 -6.84 34.23
C VAL A 248 6.23 -8.13 33.92
N LYS A 249 4.98 -7.99 33.47
CA LYS A 249 4.16 -9.12 33.03
C LYS A 249 4.73 -9.79 31.78
N ALA A 250 5.22 -9.01 30.81
CA ALA A 250 5.89 -9.58 29.63
C ALA A 250 7.09 -10.45 30.03
N LYS A 251 7.93 -9.99 30.96
CA LYS A 251 9.05 -10.79 31.51
C LYS A 251 8.57 -12.06 32.20
N GLN A 252 7.49 -11.99 32.96
CA GLN A 252 6.92 -13.16 33.61
C GLN A 252 6.44 -14.19 32.57
N ILE A 253 5.69 -13.75 31.55
CA ILE A 253 5.22 -14.63 30.47
C ILE A 253 6.40 -15.27 29.72
N LEU A 254 7.47 -14.51 29.46
CA LEU A 254 8.69 -15.05 28.84
C LEU A 254 9.38 -16.08 29.73
N ALA A 255 9.50 -15.82 31.03
CA ALA A 255 10.07 -16.77 31.98
C ALA A 255 9.27 -18.08 32.04
N ASP A 256 7.93 -17.99 32.12
CA ASP A 256 7.03 -19.15 32.11
C ASP A 256 7.08 -19.92 30.78
N ALA A 257 7.38 -19.23 29.68
CA ALA A 257 7.61 -19.81 28.35
C ALA A 257 9.03 -20.40 28.17
N GLY A 258 9.89 -20.38 29.19
CA GLY A 258 11.25 -20.93 29.14
C GLY A 258 12.34 -19.95 28.69
N HIS A 259 12.05 -18.64 28.71
CA HIS A 259 12.95 -17.56 28.30
C HIS A 259 13.14 -16.51 29.43
N PRO A 260 13.81 -16.84 30.54
CA PRO A 260 13.93 -15.96 31.71
C PRO A 260 14.95 -14.81 31.58
N GLY A 261 15.64 -14.69 30.44
CA GLY A 261 16.76 -13.76 30.20
C GLY A 261 16.34 -12.37 29.73
#